data_AF-A0A1E5JTB3-F1
#
_entry.id   AF-A0A1E5JTB3-F1
#
_cell.length_a   1.000
_cell.length_b   1.000
_cell.length_c   1.000
_cell.angle_alpha   90.00
_cell.angle_beta   90.00
_cell.angle_gamma   90.00
#
_symmetry.space_group_name_H-M   'P 1'
#
loop_
_entity.id
_entity.type
_entity.pdbx_description
1 polymer ?
#
loop_
_entity_poly.entity_id
_entity_poly.type
_entity_poly.pdbx_seq_one_letter_code
_entity_poly.pdbx_strand_id
1 'polypeptide(L)'
;MPKVRGPKDGTFVTASFDSVNKRDNSKSRFPSLKTTKDLVLLSIVGNEFCAGDYLSAIVQQSVVTHQTPVEHTGPKGKTTFLIADEIYWHNLKGKTTTPGEEEALKNKALEKGEKYFESNLIAFLAPLGMSVDEFELKYPKASMNEKISIINQLALEQGKNFEIVRWHTWIAQNDFNKTLKDIIPYYERVEGLRDAIEDAVIDFVKRHSKDGGDRETWTERSRGYLTEESPSIMLLAAQLGYNFIIYPGTILPPFSATKEYFIVDNHVARIEKGHSIKDECTHNEFCLHTENPSRLVNWLEVNFTRSHVAPKSREVPKPRDVTTPSKVSETQEVPKPPEGGEVPVGVKLPGVGSTTLEEVTKSKALTFFDQRRSTVVPPRKVNRLLITEITDEDGRVLQVVPKTEDIISSIVQGISYALENHIPGQTGKSEKRIQTPLTHVFEGIAKGVLEAEHLSMTDKVEFLTELVNSYVNRLVHEERENAPSRMSMII
;
A
#
# COMPACT_ATOMS: atom_id res chain seq x y z
N MET A 1 -10.03 -14.31 -16.88
CA MET A 1 -10.24 -15.52 -16.04
C MET A 1 -9.02 -15.72 -15.14
N PRO A 2 -9.21 -16.11 -13.87
CA PRO A 2 -8.12 -16.52 -12.98
C PRO A 2 -7.25 -17.61 -13.60
N LYS A 3 -5.95 -17.56 -13.32
CA LYS A 3 -4.99 -18.52 -13.88
C LYS A 3 -4.76 -19.63 -12.87
N VAL A 4 -5.40 -20.78 -13.07
CA VAL A 4 -5.08 -22.01 -12.34
C VAL A 4 -3.91 -22.70 -13.02
N ARG A 5 -2.85 -23.00 -12.27
CA ARG A 5 -1.63 -23.69 -12.73
C ARG A 5 -1.44 -25.01 -11.99
N GLY A 6 -0.59 -25.88 -12.53
CA GLY A 6 -0.26 -27.17 -11.91
C GLY A 6 -1.12 -28.34 -12.42
N PRO A 7 -0.95 -29.54 -11.83
CA PRO A 7 -1.71 -30.74 -12.19
C PRO A 7 -3.21 -30.58 -11.97
N LYS A 8 -4.03 -31.14 -12.86
CA LYS A 8 -5.51 -31.10 -12.76
C LYS A 8 -6.02 -31.87 -11.55
N ASP A 9 -5.38 -32.98 -11.25
CA ASP A 9 -5.56 -33.90 -10.12
C ASP A 9 -4.71 -33.52 -8.89
N GLY A 10 -4.11 -32.33 -8.86
CA GLY A 10 -3.56 -31.76 -7.63
C GLY A 10 -4.66 -31.40 -6.65
N THR A 11 -4.62 -32.00 -5.45
CA THR A 11 -5.62 -31.85 -4.39
C THR A 11 -5.44 -30.60 -3.53
N PHE A 12 -4.23 -30.03 -3.49
CA PHE A 12 -3.95 -28.83 -2.70
C PHE A 12 -3.98 -27.59 -3.58
N VAL A 13 -4.77 -26.59 -3.21
CA VAL A 13 -4.86 -25.29 -3.89
C VAL A 13 -4.15 -24.22 -3.07
N THR A 14 -3.38 -23.37 -3.73
CA THR A 14 -2.75 -22.17 -3.17
C THR A 14 -3.10 -20.95 -4.02
N ALA A 15 -3.15 -19.76 -3.40
CA ALA A 15 -3.45 -18.49 -4.07
C ALA A 15 -2.26 -17.53 -4.04
N SER A 16 -2.13 -16.70 -5.07
CA SER A 16 -1.27 -15.50 -5.08
C SER A 16 -2.07 -14.28 -5.52
N PHE A 17 -1.82 -13.13 -4.90
CA PHE A 17 -2.49 -11.86 -5.24
C PHE A 17 -1.52 -11.00 -6.03
N ASP A 18 -1.82 -10.78 -7.32
CA ASP A 18 -0.90 -10.14 -8.26
C ASP A 18 -1.49 -8.87 -8.86
N SER A 19 -0.68 -7.81 -8.95
CA SER A 19 -1.07 -6.57 -9.61
C SER A 19 -1.39 -6.83 -11.09
N VAL A 20 -2.51 -6.28 -11.57
CA VAL A 20 -3.00 -6.42 -12.96
C VAL A 20 -1.88 -6.09 -13.96
N ASN A 21 -1.19 -4.98 -13.75
CA ASN A 21 -0.05 -4.55 -14.56
C ASN A 21 1.27 -4.96 -13.90
N LYS A 22 2.02 -5.87 -14.54
CA LYS A 22 3.34 -6.29 -14.04
C LYS A 22 4.43 -5.20 -14.13
N ARG A 23 4.24 -4.18 -14.97
CA ARG A 23 5.16 -3.03 -15.09
C ARG A 23 4.88 -1.97 -14.03
N ASP A 24 3.65 -1.91 -13.54
CA ASP A 24 3.19 -1.01 -12.48
C ASP A 24 2.67 -1.85 -11.31
N ASN A 25 3.63 -2.42 -10.57
CA ASN A 25 3.36 -3.28 -9.43
C ASN A 25 2.82 -2.46 -8.26
N SER A 26 1.50 -2.30 -8.17
CA SER A 26 0.81 -1.56 -7.10
C SER A 26 1.29 -1.96 -5.68
N LYS A 27 1.74 -3.20 -5.48
CA LYS A 27 2.30 -3.68 -4.20
C LYS A 27 3.61 -2.99 -3.80
N SER A 28 4.44 -2.52 -4.74
CA SER A 28 5.70 -1.82 -4.42
C SER A 28 5.52 -0.35 -4.02
N ARG A 29 4.29 0.17 -4.01
CA ARG A 29 3.96 1.51 -3.47
C ARG A 29 3.94 1.55 -1.94
N PHE A 30 4.06 0.38 -1.30
CA PHE A 30 3.99 0.19 0.15
C PHE A 30 5.29 -0.43 0.67
N PRO A 31 5.79 0.01 1.83
CA PRO A 31 7.00 -0.58 2.44
C PRO A 31 6.76 -1.99 2.98
N SER A 32 5.51 -2.32 3.30
CA SER A 32 5.08 -3.65 3.75
C SER A 32 3.61 -3.87 3.38
N LEU A 33 3.27 -5.10 2.99
CA LEU A 33 1.88 -5.53 2.80
C LEU A 33 1.23 -5.95 4.13
N LYS A 34 2.01 -6.20 5.19
CA LYS A 34 1.48 -6.57 6.52
C LYS A 34 0.74 -5.43 7.22
N THR A 35 0.80 -4.22 6.66
CA THR A 35 0.22 -3.00 7.20
C THR A 35 -0.88 -2.42 6.31
N THR A 36 -1.29 -3.13 5.24
CA THR A 36 -2.32 -2.65 4.31
C THR A 36 -3.72 -3.11 4.70
N LYS A 37 -4.72 -2.38 4.24
CA LYS A 37 -6.13 -2.73 4.34
C LYS A 37 -6.59 -3.32 3.02
N ASP A 38 -7.04 -4.57 3.04
CA ASP A 38 -7.36 -5.34 1.85
C ASP A 38 -8.84 -5.76 1.85
N LEU A 39 -9.59 -5.48 0.79
CA LEU A 39 -10.97 -5.91 0.63
C LEU A 39 -11.03 -7.08 -0.35
N VAL A 40 -11.41 -8.28 0.12
CA VAL A 40 -11.63 -9.46 -0.71
C VAL A 40 -13.10 -9.53 -1.09
N LEU A 41 -13.41 -9.47 -2.38
CA LEU A 41 -14.78 -9.55 -2.89
C LEU A 41 -15.21 -11.00 -3.09
N LEU A 42 -16.34 -11.38 -2.51
CA LEU A 42 -16.88 -12.74 -2.56
C LEU A 42 -18.22 -12.74 -3.29
N SER A 43 -18.19 -13.14 -4.57
CA SER A 43 -19.41 -13.33 -5.36
C SER A 43 -20.09 -14.63 -4.97
N ILE A 44 -21.32 -14.53 -4.43
CA ILE A 44 -22.06 -15.66 -3.87
C ILE A 44 -22.59 -16.65 -4.92
N VAL A 45 -22.59 -16.29 -6.21
CA VAL A 45 -23.06 -17.11 -7.32
C VAL A 45 -22.21 -16.85 -8.57
N GLY A 46 -21.99 -17.87 -9.39
CA GLY A 46 -21.42 -17.73 -10.73
C GLY A 46 -19.89 -17.61 -10.80
N ASN A 47 -19.18 -17.57 -9.66
CA ASN A 47 -17.72 -17.60 -9.62
C ASN A 47 -17.22 -18.74 -8.71
N GLU A 48 -16.82 -19.87 -9.31
CA GLU A 48 -16.28 -21.03 -8.59
C GLU A 48 -15.01 -20.70 -7.78
N PHE A 49 -14.26 -19.68 -8.20
CA PHE A 49 -13.03 -19.25 -7.54
C PHE A 49 -13.28 -18.47 -6.25
N CYS A 50 -14.53 -18.10 -5.96
CA CYS A 50 -14.96 -17.57 -4.67
C CYS A 50 -15.42 -18.68 -3.69
N ALA A 51 -15.35 -19.98 -4.04
CA ALA A 51 -15.87 -21.05 -3.19
C ALA A 51 -14.88 -22.22 -3.00
N GLY A 52 -15.17 -23.07 -2.01
CA GLY A 52 -14.45 -24.32 -1.74
C GLY A 52 -12.95 -24.14 -1.55
N ASP A 53 -12.14 -25.02 -2.16
CA ASP A 53 -10.68 -24.99 -2.05
C ASP A 53 -10.05 -23.68 -2.55
N TYR A 54 -10.67 -23.01 -3.52
CA TYR A 54 -10.21 -21.70 -4.01
C TYR A 54 -10.42 -20.61 -2.96
N LEU A 55 -11.57 -20.59 -2.29
CA LEU A 55 -11.81 -19.68 -1.18
C LEU A 55 -10.87 -19.96 -0.01
N SER A 56 -10.72 -21.22 0.39
CA SER A 56 -9.78 -21.63 1.44
C SER A 56 -8.36 -21.15 1.13
N ALA A 57 -7.92 -21.24 -0.13
CA ALA A 57 -6.63 -20.73 -0.58
C ALA A 57 -6.52 -19.19 -0.52
N ILE A 58 -7.59 -18.46 -0.88
CA ILE A 58 -7.66 -16.99 -0.73
C ILE A 58 -7.58 -16.61 0.75
N VAL A 59 -8.43 -17.19 1.60
CA VAL A 59 -8.48 -16.87 3.04
C VAL A 59 -7.13 -17.14 3.68
N GLN A 60 -6.52 -18.30 3.42
CA GLN A 60 -5.20 -18.64 3.95
C GLN A 60 -4.12 -17.65 3.49
N GLN A 61 -4.09 -17.23 2.22
CA GLN A 61 -3.11 -16.27 1.71
C GLN A 61 -3.30 -14.87 2.32
N SER A 62 -4.54 -14.42 2.51
CA SER A 62 -4.87 -13.17 3.19
C SER A 62 -4.41 -13.19 4.65
N VAL A 63 -4.74 -14.25 5.41
CA VAL A 63 -4.33 -14.39 6.81
C VAL A 63 -2.81 -14.46 6.94
N VAL A 64 -2.12 -15.22 6.09
CA VAL A 64 -0.64 -15.27 6.07
C VAL A 64 -0.01 -13.89 5.82
N THR A 65 -0.68 -13.03 5.05
CA THR A 65 -0.21 -11.67 4.74
C THR A 65 -0.34 -10.74 5.95
N HIS A 66 -1.47 -10.81 6.68
CA HIS A 66 -1.82 -9.83 7.73
C HIS A 66 -1.64 -10.31 9.16
N GLN A 67 -1.50 -11.62 9.41
CA GLN A 67 -1.39 -12.14 10.77
C GLN A 67 -0.17 -11.57 11.51
N THR A 68 -0.38 -11.21 12.77
CA THR A 68 0.65 -10.71 13.69
C THR A 68 0.61 -11.49 14.99
N PRO A 69 1.73 -11.61 15.72
CA PRO A 69 1.70 -12.07 17.11
C PRO A 69 0.72 -11.25 17.95
N VAL A 70 0.14 -11.88 18.99
CA VAL A 70 -0.89 -11.25 19.85
C VAL A 70 -0.33 -10.00 20.52
N GLU A 71 0.94 -10.06 20.92
CA GLU A 71 1.74 -9.01 21.54
C GLU A 71 2.23 -7.90 20.58
N HIS A 72 1.93 -7.97 19.28
CA HIS A 72 2.36 -6.95 18.33
C HIS A 72 1.66 -5.60 18.57
N THR A 73 2.44 -4.57 18.88
CA THR A 73 1.98 -3.20 19.19
C THR A 73 2.11 -2.21 18.02
N GLY A 74 2.80 -2.60 16.94
CA GLY A 74 2.93 -1.75 15.75
C GLY A 74 1.67 -1.70 14.89
N PRO A 75 1.68 -0.95 13.78
CA PRO A 75 0.60 -0.96 12.81
C PRO A 75 0.25 -2.39 12.35
N LYS A 76 -1.05 -2.68 12.27
CA LYS A 76 -1.62 -3.95 11.79
C LYS A 76 -2.41 -3.67 10.51
N GLY A 77 -2.11 -4.41 9.46
CA GLY A 77 -2.99 -4.52 8.31
C GLY A 77 -4.23 -5.34 8.66
N LYS A 78 -5.20 -5.40 7.74
CA LYS A 78 -6.33 -6.32 7.87
C LYS A 78 -6.89 -6.74 6.51
N THR A 79 -7.49 -7.92 6.47
CA THR A 79 -8.36 -8.34 5.36
C THR A 79 -9.83 -8.31 5.75
N THR A 80 -10.66 -7.74 4.90
CA THR A 80 -12.12 -7.77 5.03
C THR A 80 -12.70 -8.62 3.90
N PHE A 81 -13.36 -9.70 4.25
CA PHE A 81 -14.07 -10.58 3.30
C PHE A 81 -15.50 -10.09 3.14
N LEU A 82 -15.79 -9.46 2.00
CA LEU A 82 -17.11 -8.92 1.68
C LEU A 82 -17.95 -9.97 0.94
N ILE A 83 -18.93 -10.54 1.63
CA ILE A 83 -19.96 -11.39 1.04
C ILE A 83 -20.94 -10.46 0.30
N ALA A 84 -20.86 -10.45 -1.04
CA ALA A 84 -21.68 -9.62 -1.90
C ALA A 84 -23.07 -10.27 -2.13
N ASP A 85 -23.79 -10.50 -1.03
CA ASP A 85 -25.05 -11.23 -1.01
C ASP A 85 -26.25 -10.38 -1.42
N GLU A 86 -26.58 -9.33 -0.67
CA GLU A 86 -27.79 -8.55 -0.90
C GLU A 86 -27.84 -7.98 -2.32
N ILE A 87 -26.75 -7.38 -2.82
CA ILE A 87 -26.64 -6.81 -4.18
C ILE A 87 -26.97 -7.82 -5.30
N TYR A 88 -26.88 -9.12 -5.03
CA TYR A 88 -27.35 -10.15 -5.97
C TYR A 88 -28.85 -10.05 -6.27
N TRP A 89 -29.64 -9.26 -5.52
CA TRP A 89 -31.05 -8.95 -5.80
C TRP A 89 -31.27 -8.47 -7.24
N HIS A 90 -30.35 -7.68 -7.81
CA HIS A 90 -30.42 -7.24 -9.21
C HIS A 90 -30.50 -8.44 -10.16
N ASN A 91 -29.69 -9.48 -9.94
CA ASN A 91 -29.65 -10.68 -10.77
C ASN A 91 -30.89 -11.59 -10.60
N LEU A 92 -31.75 -11.31 -9.61
CA LEU A 92 -33.02 -12.01 -9.40
C LEU A 92 -34.20 -11.34 -10.11
N LYS A 93 -34.07 -10.09 -10.57
CA LYS A 93 -35.13 -9.36 -11.29
C LYS A 93 -35.64 -10.13 -12.50
N GLY A 94 -36.94 -10.19 -12.70
CA GLY A 94 -37.57 -10.66 -13.94
C GLY A 94 -38.03 -9.48 -14.81
N LYS A 95 -38.44 -9.77 -16.05
CA LYS A 95 -38.91 -8.76 -17.01
C LYS A 95 -40.04 -7.85 -16.51
N THR A 96 -40.84 -8.33 -15.56
CA THR A 96 -41.97 -7.61 -14.98
C THR A 96 -41.77 -7.27 -13.51
N THR A 97 -40.52 -7.24 -13.02
CA THR A 97 -40.26 -6.92 -11.61
C THR A 97 -40.71 -5.50 -11.29
N THR A 98 -41.59 -5.38 -10.31
CA THR A 98 -42.13 -4.10 -9.85
C THR A 98 -41.32 -3.57 -8.67
N PRO A 99 -41.32 -2.25 -8.40
CA PRO A 99 -40.61 -1.68 -7.25
C PRO A 99 -41.04 -2.28 -5.89
N GLY A 100 -42.28 -2.75 -5.77
CA GLY A 100 -42.76 -3.42 -4.55
C GLY A 100 -42.17 -4.82 -4.29
N GLU A 101 -41.46 -5.40 -5.27
CA GLU A 101 -40.83 -6.72 -5.13
C GLU A 101 -39.35 -6.62 -4.73
N GLU A 102 -38.72 -5.44 -4.75
CA GLU A 102 -37.30 -5.25 -4.44
C GLU A 102 -36.91 -5.89 -3.10
N GLU A 103 -37.67 -5.60 -2.04
CA GLU A 103 -37.43 -6.14 -0.69
C GLU A 103 -37.54 -7.68 -0.68
N ALA A 104 -38.48 -8.25 -1.41
CA ALA A 104 -38.62 -9.70 -1.53
C ALA A 104 -37.46 -10.34 -2.34
N LEU A 105 -36.86 -9.61 -3.28
CA LEU A 105 -35.65 -10.05 -3.99
C LEU A 105 -34.40 -9.92 -3.12
N LYS A 106 -34.26 -8.84 -2.34
CA LYS A 106 -33.18 -8.66 -1.36
C LYS A 106 -33.17 -9.76 -0.32
N ASN A 107 -34.32 -10.09 0.27
CA ASN A 107 -34.43 -11.22 1.20
C ASN A 107 -34.02 -12.57 0.55
N LYS A 108 -34.44 -12.86 -0.69
CA LYS A 108 -33.97 -14.05 -1.44
C LYS A 108 -32.47 -14.03 -1.75
N ALA A 109 -31.87 -12.85 -1.89
CA ALA A 109 -30.43 -12.68 -2.09
C ALA A 109 -29.65 -12.93 -0.78
N LEU A 110 -30.16 -12.44 0.35
CA LEU A 110 -29.63 -12.72 1.70
C LEU A 110 -29.68 -14.22 2.04
N GLU A 111 -30.76 -14.93 1.69
CA GLU A 111 -30.85 -16.41 1.82
C GLU A 111 -29.77 -17.14 1.00
N LYS A 112 -29.42 -16.62 -0.18
CA LYS A 112 -28.34 -17.18 -1.01
C LYS A 112 -26.98 -16.89 -0.38
N GLY A 113 -26.79 -15.71 0.21
CA GLY A 113 -25.61 -15.36 0.99
C GLY A 113 -25.38 -16.29 2.18
N GLU A 114 -26.45 -16.64 2.90
CA GLU A 114 -26.40 -17.59 4.02
C GLU A 114 -26.02 -19.00 3.56
N LYS A 115 -26.69 -19.53 2.52
CA LYS A 115 -26.34 -20.84 1.93
C LYS A 115 -24.90 -20.89 1.42
N TYR A 116 -24.43 -19.79 0.80
CA TYR A 116 -23.05 -19.64 0.38
C TYR A 116 -22.08 -19.65 1.57
N PHE A 117 -22.35 -18.88 2.62
CA PHE A 117 -21.51 -18.82 3.81
C PHE A 117 -21.40 -20.17 4.51
N GLU A 118 -22.53 -20.84 4.77
CA GLU A 118 -22.54 -22.15 5.45
C GLU A 118 -21.80 -23.22 4.64
N SER A 119 -21.98 -23.24 3.31
CA SER A 119 -21.25 -24.16 2.41
C SER A 119 -19.73 -23.91 2.37
N ASN A 120 -19.28 -22.76 2.88
CA ASN A 120 -17.89 -22.31 2.86
C ASN A 120 -17.33 -22.03 4.27
N LEU A 121 -18.07 -22.33 5.34
CA LEU A 121 -17.73 -21.97 6.71
C LEU A 121 -16.33 -22.48 7.12
N ILE A 122 -15.97 -23.68 6.65
CA ILE A 122 -14.65 -24.28 6.86
C ILE A 122 -13.48 -23.40 6.40
N ALA A 123 -13.64 -22.61 5.33
CA ALA A 123 -12.58 -21.74 4.81
C ALA A 123 -12.20 -20.63 5.80
N PHE A 124 -13.17 -20.15 6.59
CA PHE A 124 -12.98 -19.11 7.59
C PHE A 124 -12.58 -19.65 8.97
N LEU A 125 -12.95 -20.90 9.28
CA LEU A 125 -12.57 -21.56 10.53
C LEU A 125 -11.15 -22.17 10.49
N ALA A 126 -10.68 -22.62 9.32
CA ALA A 126 -9.36 -23.26 9.18
C ALA A 126 -8.18 -22.39 9.68
N PRO A 127 -8.10 -21.06 9.42
CA PRO A 127 -7.02 -20.22 9.96
C PRO A 127 -7.08 -20.03 11.49
N LEU A 128 -8.25 -20.28 12.09
CA LEU A 128 -8.50 -20.25 13.54
C LEU A 128 -8.22 -21.61 14.21
N GLY A 129 -7.81 -22.62 13.43
CA GLY A 129 -7.52 -23.97 13.92
C GLY A 129 -8.75 -24.76 14.37
N MET A 130 -9.92 -24.48 13.78
CA MET A 130 -11.21 -25.07 14.19
C MET A 130 -11.90 -25.75 13.01
N SER A 131 -12.51 -26.91 13.25
CA SER A 131 -13.41 -27.57 12.30
C SER A 131 -14.85 -27.06 12.40
N VAL A 132 -15.67 -27.37 11.39
CA VAL A 132 -17.11 -27.03 11.41
C VAL A 132 -17.80 -27.71 12.59
N ASP A 133 -17.57 -29.02 12.79
CA ASP A 133 -18.17 -29.81 13.86
C ASP A 133 -17.85 -29.25 15.26
N GLU A 134 -16.60 -28.84 15.51
CA GLU A 134 -16.19 -28.21 16.78
C GLU A 134 -16.86 -26.84 16.99
N PHE A 135 -16.98 -26.05 15.92
CA PHE A 135 -17.62 -24.74 15.96
C PHE A 135 -19.13 -24.86 16.23
N GLU A 136 -19.82 -25.77 15.54
CA GLU A 136 -21.26 -26.00 15.72
C GLU A 136 -21.59 -26.66 17.07
N LEU A 137 -20.70 -27.51 17.60
CA LEU A 137 -20.81 -28.04 18.96
C LEU A 137 -20.69 -26.94 20.03
N LYS A 138 -19.81 -25.95 19.81
CA LYS A 138 -19.58 -24.85 20.74
C LYS A 138 -20.61 -23.72 20.63
N TYR A 139 -21.13 -23.47 19.43
CA TYR A 139 -22.08 -22.40 19.13
C TYR A 139 -23.35 -22.94 18.44
N PRO A 140 -24.07 -23.90 19.07
CA PRO A 140 -25.23 -24.54 18.45
C PRO A 140 -26.34 -23.52 18.20
N LYS A 141 -26.95 -23.60 17.01
CA LYS A 141 -28.06 -22.74 16.55
C LYS A 141 -27.71 -21.25 16.34
N ALA A 142 -26.43 -20.86 16.36
CA ALA A 142 -26.03 -19.51 15.99
C ALA A 142 -26.46 -19.19 14.54
N SER A 143 -27.12 -18.07 14.33
CA SER A 143 -27.46 -17.53 13.00
C SER A 143 -26.20 -17.10 12.24
N MET A 144 -26.26 -16.96 10.91
CA MET A 144 -25.14 -16.48 10.09
C MET A 144 -24.46 -15.21 10.66
N ASN A 145 -25.25 -14.24 11.12
CA ASN A 145 -24.72 -12.98 11.64
C ASN A 145 -23.99 -13.18 12.99
N GLU A 146 -24.48 -14.07 13.85
CA GLU A 146 -23.80 -14.45 15.10
C GLU A 146 -22.53 -15.25 14.80
N LYS A 147 -22.58 -16.21 13.87
CA LYS A 147 -21.40 -16.97 13.41
C LYS A 147 -20.31 -16.04 12.90
N ILE A 148 -20.65 -15.06 12.05
CA ILE A 148 -19.73 -14.02 11.56
C ILE A 148 -19.14 -13.21 12.72
N SER A 149 -19.96 -12.74 13.66
CA SER A 149 -19.50 -11.98 14.82
C SER A 149 -18.49 -12.77 15.67
N ILE A 150 -18.79 -14.05 15.94
CA ILE A 150 -17.90 -14.97 16.68
C ILE A 150 -16.58 -15.18 15.93
N ILE A 151 -16.62 -15.42 14.62
CA ILE A 151 -15.42 -15.63 13.80
C ILE A 151 -14.55 -14.37 13.77
N ASN A 152 -15.14 -13.19 13.61
CA ASN A 152 -14.43 -11.91 13.60
C ASN A 152 -13.76 -11.65 14.96
N GLN A 153 -14.45 -11.94 16.07
CA GLN A 153 -13.90 -11.82 17.41
C GLN A 153 -12.71 -12.79 17.63
N LEU A 154 -12.86 -14.06 17.24
CA LEU A 154 -11.77 -15.05 17.33
C LEU A 154 -10.58 -14.67 16.43
N ALA A 155 -10.82 -14.12 15.25
CA ALA A 155 -9.77 -13.66 14.33
C ALA A 155 -8.97 -12.47 14.90
N LEU A 156 -9.64 -11.57 15.62
CA LEU A 156 -9.02 -10.47 16.36
C LEU A 156 -8.19 -10.98 17.55
N GLU A 157 -8.78 -11.82 18.40
CA GLU A 157 -8.13 -12.39 19.60
C GLU A 157 -6.89 -13.22 19.26
N GLN A 158 -6.93 -13.98 18.17
CA GLN A 158 -5.81 -14.80 17.69
C GLN A 158 -4.80 -14.04 16.81
N GLY A 159 -4.94 -12.71 16.63
CA GLY A 159 -4.03 -11.90 15.82
C GLY A 159 -4.02 -12.25 14.32
N LYS A 160 -5.08 -12.90 13.81
CA LYS A 160 -5.23 -13.28 12.39
C LYS A 160 -5.60 -12.10 11.50
N ASN A 161 -6.07 -11.01 12.10
CA ASN A 161 -6.31 -9.71 11.47
C ASN A 161 -7.20 -9.81 10.21
N PHE A 162 -8.30 -10.54 10.31
CA PHE A 162 -9.35 -10.55 9.30
C PHE A 162 -10.74 -10.38 9.89
N GLU A 163 -11.68 -9.96 9.07
CA GLU A 163 -13.11 -9.89 9.38
C GLU A 163 -13.94 -10.30 8.16
N ILE A 164 -15.18 -10.73 8.40
CA ILE A 164 -16.19 -11.05 7.40
C ILE A 164 -17.33 -10.03 7.53
N VAL A 165 -17.79 -9.48 6.41
CA VAL A 165 -18.83 -8.44 6.34
C VAL A 165 -19.83 -8.80 5.24
N ARG A 166 -21.12 -8.55 5.46
CA ARG A 166 -22.21 -8.73 4.47
C ARG A 166 -22.52 -7.43 3.75
N TRP A 167 -23.14 -7.49 2.58
CA TRP A 167 -23.36 -6.30 1.73
C TRP A 167 -24.05 -5.15 2.46
N HIS A 168 -25.21 -5.41 3.09
CA HIS A 168 -25.95 -4.41 3.88
C HIS A 168 -25.10 -3.74 4.98
N THR A 169 -24.24 -4.51 5.66
CA THR A 169 -23.35 -4.01 6.72
C THR A 169 -22.19 -3.18 6.15
N TRP A 170 -21.77 -3.48 4.92
CA TRP A 170 -20.74 -2.76 4.20
C TRP A 170 -21.26 -1.40 3.70
N ILE A 171 -22.37 -1.36 2.97
CA ILE A 171 -22.93 -0.09 2.46
C ILE A 171 -23.49 0.84 3.56
N ALA A 172 -23.71 0.31 4.77
CA ALA A 172 -24.06 1.11 5.95
C ALA A 172 -22.86 1.81 6.62
N GLN A 173 -21.61 1.48 6.26
CA GLN A 173 -20.43 2.15 6.82
C GLN A 173 -20.43 3.65 6.48
N ASN A 174 -20.07 4.51 7.44
CA ASN A 174 -20.01 5.97 7.28
C ASN A 174 -21.27 6.61 6.64
N ASP A 175 -22.46 6.07 6.91
CA ASP A 175 -23.72 6.53 6.32
C ASP A 175 -23.78 6.46 4.78
N PHE A 176 -22.90 5.65 4.13
CA PHE A 176 -22.72 5.63 2.68
C PHE A 176 -24.00 5.29 1.89
N ASN A 177 -24.96 4.59 2.49
CA ASN A 177 -26.33 4.42 1.98
C ASN A 177 -27.04 5.73 1.57
N LYS A 178 -26.66 6.88 2.13
CA LYS A 178 -27.13 8.21 1.73
C LYS A 178 -26.38 8.66 0.48
N THR A 179 -25.05 8.75 0.58
CA THR A 179 -24.13 9.09 -0.53
C THR A 179 -24.38 8.26 -1.78
N LEU A 180 -24.65 6.96 -1.63
CA LEU A 180 -24.95 6.03 -2.72
C LEU A 180 -26.20 6.46 -3.52
N LYS A 181 -27.26 6.94 -2.85
CA LYS A 181 -28.46 7.45 -3.52
C LYS A 181 -28.18 8.73 -4.29
N ASP A 182 -27.32 9.59 -3.76
CA ASP A 182 -26.98 10.87 -4.36
C ASP A 182 -26.00 10.73 -5.55
N ILE A 183 -25.11 9.72 -5.54
CA ILE A 183 -24.14 9.46 -6.62
C ILE A 183 -24.70 8.59 -7.76
N ILE A 184 -25.70 7.73 -7.53
CA ILE A 184 -26.29 6.87 -8.59
C ILE A 184 -26.68 7.67 -9.86
N PRO A 185 -27.35 8.85 -9.78
CA PRO A 185 -27.68 9.66 -10.95
C PRO A 185 -26.48 10.13 -11.81
N TYR A 186 -25.26 10.12 -11.27
CA TYR A 186 -24.07 10.50 -12.04
C TYR A 186 -23.65 9.42 -13.04
N TYR A 187 -23.98 8.14 -12.80
CA TYR A 187 -23.74 7.05 -13.75
C TYR A 187 -24.65 7.12 -14.99
N GLU A 188 -25.66 7.98 -15.00
CA GLU A 188 -26.48 8.28 -16.19
C GLU A 188 -26.01 9.56 -16.90
N ARG A 189 -25.49 10.53 -16.14
CA ARG A 189 -25.21 11.91 -16.60
C ARG A 189 -23.75 12.16 -17.00
N VAL A 190 -22.80 11.46 -16.37
CA VAL A 190 -21.37 11.59 -16.64
C VAL A 190 -20.98 10.57 -17.69
N GLU A 191 -20.58 11.03 -18.87
CA GLU A 191 -20.32 10.16 -20.03
C GLU A 191 -19.31 9.05 -19.71
N GLY A 192 -18.18 9.39 -19.09
CA GLY A 192 -17.15 8.39 -18.73
C GLY A 192 -17.61 7.31 -17.74
N LEU A 193 -18.56 7.62 -16.83
CA LEU A 193 -19.15 6.62 -15.93
C LEU A 193 -20.20 5.77 -16.66
N ARG A 194 -21.09 6.44 -17.41
CA ARG A 194 -22.16 5.82 -18.19
C ARG A 194 -21.62 4.84 -19.22
N ASP A 195 -20.66 5.27 -20.02
CA ASP A 195 -20.15 4.51 -21.16
C ASP A 195 -19.36 3.28 -20.67
N ALA A 196 -18.63 3.40 -19.55
CA ALA A 196 -17.99 2.28 -18.89
C ALA A 196 -18.98 1.22 -18.36
N ILE A 197 -20.15 1.65 -17.86
CA ILE A 197 -21.26 0.74 -17.50
C ILE A 197 -21.80 0.05 -18.75
N GLU A 198 -22.15 0.80 -19.81
CA GLU A 198 -22.74 0.23 -21.02
C GLU A 198 -21.81 -0.77 -21.73
N ASP A 199 -20.51 -0.48 -21.82
CA ASP A 199 -19.52 -1.43 -22.38
C ASP A 199 -19.50 -2.75 -21.60
N ALA A 200 -19.48 -2.68 -20.26
CA ALA A 200 -19.50 -3.86 -19.40
C ALA A 200 -20.84 -4.64 -19.51
N VAL A 201 -21.97 -3.93 -19.64
CA VAL A 201 -23.30 -4.51 -19.86
C VAL A 201 -23.37 -5.21 -21.22
N ILE A 202 -22.84 -4.62 -22.30
CA ILE A 202 -22.80 -5.22 -23.64
C ILE A 202 -22.04 -6.56 -23.60
N ASP A 203 -20.87 -6.60 -22.97
CA ASP A 203 -20.08 -7.82 -22.84
C ASP A 203 -20.74 -8.85 -21.90
N PHE A 204 -21.41 -8.41 -20.83
CA PHE A 204 -22.19 -9.29 -19.97
C PHE A 204 -23.36 -9.96 -20.72
N VAL A 205 -24.17 -9.15 -21.41
CA VAL A 205 -25.31 -9.62 -22.23
C VAL A 205 -24.85 -10.57 -23.32
N LYS A 206 -23.74 -10.27 -23.99
CA LYS A 206 -23.14 -11.12 -25.03
C LYS A 206 -22.79 -12.51 -24.49
N ARG A 207 -22.23 -12.61 -23.28
CA ARG A 207 -21.92 -13.89 -22.62
C ARG A 207 -23.19 -14.68 -22.28
N HIS A 208 -24.17 -14.04 -21.65
CA HIS A 208 -25.38 -14.70 -21.14
C HIS A 208 -26.50 -14.89 -22.18
N SER A 209 -26.33 -14.37 -23.40
CA SER A 209 -27.28 -14.53 -24.52
C SER A 209 -27.63 -15.99 -24.89
N LYS A 210 -26.87 -16.97 -24.38
CA LYS A 210 -27.06 -18.41 -24.59
C LYS A 210 -27.71 -19.14 -23.41
N ASP A 211 -27.81 -18.50 -22.25
CA ASP A 211 -28.22 -19.14 -20.98
C ASP A 211 -29.74 -19.09 -20.76
N GLY A 212 -30.49 -18.68 -21.78
CA GLY A 212 -31.91 -18.34 -21.69
C GLY A 212 -32.14 -16.94 -21.10
N GLY A 213 -33.42 -16.54 -21.04
CA GLY A 213 -33.80 -15.16 -20.69
C GLY A 213 -33.64 -14.19 -21.86
N ASP A 214 -34.35 -13.08 -21.80
CA ASP A 214 -34.32 -12.07 -22.85
C ASP A 214 -33.19 -11.04 -22.64
N ARG A 215 -32.77 -10.40 -23.74
CA ARG A 215 -31.68 -9.42 -23.75
C ARG A 215 -31.93 -8.21 -22.85
N GLU A 216 -33.18 -7.74 -22.76
CA GLU A 216 -33.57 -6.55 -22.00
C GLU A 216 -33.45 -6.83 -20.50
N THR A 217 -33.95 -7.98 -20.04
CA THR A 217 -33.74 -8.47 -18.66
C THR A 217 -32.25 -8.53 -18.31
N TRP A 218 -31.40 -9.14 -19.15
CA TRP A 218 -29.95 -9.20 -18.88
C TRP A 218 -29.27 -7.82 -18.87
N THR A 219 -29.75 -6.88 -19.70
CA THR A 219 -29.27 -5.50 -19.73
C THR A 219 -29.60 -4.79 -18.42
N GLU A 220 -30.85 -4.86 -17.96
CA GLU A 220 -31.30 -4.22 -16.71
C GLU A 220 -30.58 -4.79 -15.48
N ARG A 221 -30.49 -6.12 -15.37
CA ARG A 221 -29.77 -6.82 -14.30
C ARG A 221 -28.33 -6.33 -14.18
N SER A 222 -27.59 -6.36 -15.29
CA SER A 222 -26.18 -5.99 -15.31
C SER A 222 -25.97 -4.50 -15.07
N ARG A 223 -26.83 -3.62 -15.60
CA ARG A 223 -26.72 -2.17 -15.38
C ARG A 223 -26.98 -1.83 -13.92
N GLY A 224 -28.09 -2.31 -13.35
CA GLY A 224 -28.44 -2.05 -11.95
C GLY A 224 -27.35 -2.54 -10.98
N TYR A 225 -26.88 -3.78 -11.18
CA TYR A 225 -25.81 -4.36 -10.37
C TYR A 225 -24.52 -3.53 -10.43
N LEU A 226 -24.03 -3.19 -11.61
CA LEU A 226 -22.77 -2.46 -11.75
C LEU A 226 -22.87 -0.99 -11.27
N THR A 227 -24.02 -0.34 -11.42
CA THR A 227 -24.24 1.03 -10.91
C THR A 227 -24.31 1.08 -9.39
N GLU A 228 -24.84 0.06 -8.71
CA GLU A 228 -24.80 -0.04 -7.23
C GLU A 228 -23.42 -0.51 -6.73
N GLU A 229 -22.80 -1.50 -7.39
CA GLU A 229 -21.55 -2.13 -6.96
C GLU A 229 -20.36 -1.19 -7.09
N SER A 230 -20.21 -0.51 -8.22
CA SER A 230 -19.00 0.26 -8.54
C SER A 230 -18.62 1.31 -7.49
N PRO A 231 -19.52 2.23 -7.06
CA PRO A 231 -19.20 3.18 -6.00
C PRO A 231 -19.07 2.50 -4.63
N SER A 232 -19.89 1.49 -4.35
CA SER A 232 -19.87 0.73 -3.09
C SER A 232 -18.56 -0.04 -2.89
N ILE A 233 -17.89 -0.46 -3.97
CA ILE A 233 -16.58 -1.10 -3.90
C ILE A 233 -15.44 -0.09 -3.99
N MET A 234 -15.46 0.87 -4.91
CA MET A 234 -14.31 1.72 -5.15
C MET A 234 -14.27 2.96 -4.25
N LEU A 235 -15.34 3.77 -4.24
CA LEU A 235 -15.38 5.01 -3.46
C LEU A 235 -15.43 4.72 -1.96
N LEU A 236 -16.34 3.85 -1.51
CA LEU A 236 -16.47 3.53 -0.09
C LEU A 236 -15.21 2.85 0.48
N ALA A 237 -14.61 1.90 -0.24
CA ALA A 237 -13.36 1.30 0.22
C ALA A 237 -12.22 2.33 0.28
N ALA A 238 -12.15 3.28 -0.65
CA ALA A 238 -11.17 4.36 -0.58
C ALA A 238 -11.41 5.29 0.63
N GLN A 239 -12.66 5.67 0.90
CA GLN A 239 -13.06 6.46 2.08
C GLN A 239 -12.72 5.73 3.40
N LEU A 240 -12.84 4.40 3.42
CA LEU A 240 -12.45 3.56 4.56
C LEU A 240 -10.94 3.24 4.60
N GLY A 241 -10.15 3.78 3.66
CA GLY A 241 -8.69 3.66 3.61
C GLY A 241 -8.17 2.29 3.14
N TYR A 242 -8.93 1.53 2.36
CA TYR A 242 -8.47 0.28 1.77
C TYR A 242 -7.45 0.54 0.64
N ASN A 243 -6.34 -0.20 0.70
CA ASN A 243 -5.23 -0.09 -0.23
C ASN A 243 -5.40 -1.02 -1.44
N PHE A 244 -6.01 -2.19 -1.23
CA PHE A 244 -6.22 -3.21 -2.25
C PHE A 244 -7.65 -3.72 -2.30
N ILE A 245 -8.10 -4.02 -3.52
CA ILE A 245 -9.30 -4.81 -3.79
C ILE A 245 -8.81 -6.13 -4.42
N ILE A 246 -9.18 -7.27 -3.82
CA ILE A 246 -8.72 -8.60 -4.20
C ILE A 246 -9.91 -9.36 -4.77
N TYR A 247 -9.79 -9.86 -6.01
CA TYR A 247 -10.83 -10.66 -6.64
C TYR A 247 -10.26 -11.70 -7.61
N PRO A 248 -10.82 -12.92 -7.69
CA PRO A 248 -10.53 -13.85 -8.78
C PRO A 248 -11.22 -13.41 -10.08
N GLY A 249 -10.73 -12.30 -10.65
CA GLY A 249 -11.16 -11.74 -11.93
C GLY A 249 -10.37 -10.48 -12.30
N THR A 250 -10.40 -10.12 -13.57
CA THR A 250 -9.90 -8.82 -14.06
C THR A 250 -10.78 -7.69 -13.55
N ILE A 251 -10.20 -6.52 -13.25
CA ILE A 251 -10.98 -5.31 -12.97
C ILE A 251 -11.94 -5.00 -14.14
N LEU A 252 -13.16 -4.58 -13.82
CA LEU A 252 -14.16 -4.18 -14.82
C LEU A 252 -14.03 -2.68 -15.15
N PRO A 253 -14.35 -2.23 -16.38
CA PRO A 253 -14.28 -0.81 -16.74
C PRO A 253 -15.02 0.15 -15.79
N PRO A 254 -16.24 -0.15 -15.28
CA PRO A 254 -16.93 0.70 -14.32
C PRO A 254 -16.13 0.98 -13.05
N PHE A 255 -15.40 -0.01 -12.53
CA PHE A 255 -14.57 0.14 -11.34
C PHE A 255 -13.40 1.07 -11.57
N SER A 256 -12.75 0.98 -12.74
CA SER A 256 -11.68 1.90 -13.14
C SER A 256 -12.22 3.33 -13.28
N ALA A 257 -13.32 3.51 -14.02
CA ALA A 257 -13.94 4.81 -14.22
C ALA A 257 -14.42 5.45 -12.90
N THR A 258 -14.99 4.66 -11.99
CA THR A 258 -15.39 5.10 -10.65
C THR A 258 -14.20 5.58 -9.83
N LYS A 259 -13.09 4.83 -9.88
CA LYS A 259 -11.85 5.22 -9.20
C LYS A 259 -11.31 6.53 -9.76
N GLU A 260 -11.20 6.64 -11.08
CA GLU A 260 -10.67 7.81 -11.78
C GLU A 260 -11.53 9.06 -11.58
N TYR A 261 -12.86 8.92 -11.47
CA TYR A 261 -13.78 10.03 -11.28
C TYR A 261 -13.88 10.49 -9.81
N PHE A 262 -14.00 9.55 -8.85
CA PHE A 262 -14.30 9.90 -7.46
C PHE A 262 -13.09 9.89 -6.51
N ILE A 263 -11.88 9.46 -6.93
CA ILE A 263 -10.72 9.40 -6.02
C ILE A 263 -9.57 10.19 -6.65
N VAL A 264 -9.39 11.42 -6.15
CA VAL A 264 -8.56 12.46 -6.80
C VAL A 264 -7.47 12.97 -5.88
N ASP A 265 -6.43 13.55 -6.46
CA ASP A 265 -5.36 14.22 -5.70
C ASP A 265 -5.91 15.45 -4.95
N ASN A 266 -5.32 15.75 -3.79
CA ASN A 266 -5.56 16.99 -3.06
C ASN A 266 -5.25 18.22 -3.94
N HIS A 267 -6.08 19.27 -3.83
CA HIS A 267 -5.82 20.55 -4.46
C HIS A 267 -4.62 21.25 -3.80
N VAL A 268 -3.45 21.14 -4.43
CA VAL A 268 -2.24 21.86 -4.01
C VAL A 268 -2.27 23.28 -4.57
N ALA A 269 -2.32 24.28 -3.69
CA ALA A 269 -2.20 25.68 -4.08
C ALA A 269 -0.87 25.91 -4.81
N ARG A 270 -0.92 26.43 -6.04
CA ARG A 270 0.26 26.59 -6.90
C ARG A 270 0.35 27.99 -7.49
N ILE A 271 1.58 28.47 -7.70
CA ILE A 271 1.83 29.70 -8.43
C ILE A 271 2.03 29.36 -9.90
N GLU A 272 1.09 29.74 -10.75
CA GLU A 272 1.22 29.61 -12.20
C GLU A 272 1.28 31.00 -12.86
N LYS A 273 2.31 31.24 -13.68
CA LYS A 273 2.52 32.51 -14.40
C LYS A 273 2.51 33.77 -13.49
N GLY A 274 2.86 33.62 -12.21
CA GLY A 274 2.87 34.70 -11.22
C GLY A 274 1.55 34.91 -10.48
N HIS A 275 0.49 34.14 -10.79
CA HIS A 275 -0.76 34.15 -10.07
C HIS A 275 -0.82 33.00 -9.06
N SER A 276 -1.24 33.30 -7.82
CA SER A 276 -1.56 32.27 -6.84
C SER A 276 -2.90 31.63 -7.21
N ILE A 277 -2.85 30.42 -7.76
CA ILE A 277 -4.03 29.60 -8.00
C ILE A 277 -4.30 28.81 -6.72
N LYS A 278 -5.28 29.29 -5.96
CA LYS A 278 -6.11 28.40 -5.15
C LYS A 278 -7.08 27.76 -6.14
N ASP A 279 -6.89 26.49 -6.48
CA ASP A 279 -7.82 25.79 -7.37
C ASP A 279 -9.21 25.84 -6.73
N GLU A 280 -10.18 26.46 -7.41
CA GLU A 280 -11.58 26.17 -7.16
C GLU A 280 -11.80 24.71 -7.57
N CYS A 281 -12.31 23.89 -6.64
CA CYS A 281 -12.50 22.47 -6.88
C CYS A 281 -13.58 22.27 -7.97
N THR A 282 -13.14 21.99 -9.20
CA THR A 282 -14.04 21.60 -10.30
C THR A 282 -14.44 20.13 -10.26
N HIS A 283 -13.89 19.36 -9.33
CA HIS A 283 -14.32 17.99 -9.07
C HIS A 283 -15.71 17.97 -8.43
N ASN A 284 -16.38 16.83 -8.52
CA ASN A 284 -17.69 16.64 -7.93
C ASN A 284 -17.63 16.67 -6.39
N GLU A 285 -18.71 17.08 -5.73
CA GLU A 285 -18.78 17.18 -4.26
C GLU A 285 -18.61 15.83 -3.54
N PHE A 286 -18.86 14.71 -4.22
CA PHE A 286 -18.66 13.36 -3.70
C PHE A 286 -17.25 12.79 -3.96
N CYS A 287 -16.36 13.56 -4.60
CA CYS A 287 -14.97 13.14 -4.79
C CYS A 287 -14.21 13.09 -3.46
N LEU A 288 -13.47 12.01 -3.23
CA LEU A 288 -12.50 11.86 -2.17
C LEU A 288 -11.17 12.46 -2.63
N HIS A 289 -10.84 13.64 -2.13
CA HIS A 289 -9.49 14.21 -2.23
C HIS A 289 -8.55 13.51 -1.24
N THR A 290 -7.38 13.11 -1.73
CA THR A 290 -6.33 12.48 -0.90
C THR A 290 -4.94 12.82 -1.43
N GLU A 291 -3.92 12.72 -0.58
CA GLU A 291 -2.53 12.99 -0.96
C GLU A 291 -1.94 11.91 -1.90
N ASN A 292 -2.49 10.69 -1.85
CA ASN A 292 -1.92 9.52 -2.50
C ASN A 292 -3.03 8.59 -3.05
N PRO A 293 -3.83 9.01 -4.05
CA PRO A 293 -4.91 8.19 -4.61
C PRO A 293 -4.37 6.89 -5.23
N SER A 294 -3.10 6.89 -5.69
CA SER A 294 -2.37 5.71 -6.15
C SER A 294 -2.16 4.63 -5.06
N ARG A 295 -2.33 4.95 -3.77
CA ARG A 295 -2.26 4.01 -2.64
C ARG A 295 -3.63 3.52 -2.15
N LEU A 296 -4.73 3.91 -2.79
CA LEU A 296 -6.07 3.44 -2.48
C LEU A 296 -6.59 2.48 -3.55
N VAL A 297 -7.42 1.52 -3.13
CA VAL A 297 -8.23 0.61 -3.96
C VAL A 297 -7.52 0.11 -5.23
N ASN A 298 -6.34 -0.47 -5.07
CA ASN A 298 -5.58 -1.07 -6.15
C ASN A 298 -6.03 -2.52 -6.39
N TRP A 299 -6.37 -2.86 -7.63
CA TRP A 299 -6.85 -4.21 -7.93
C TRP A 299 -5.72 -5.24 -7.94
N LEU A 300 -5.93 -6.34 -7.24
CA LEU A 300 -5.08 -7.54 -7.26
C LEU A 300 -5.89 -8.72 -7.80
N GLU A 301 -5.42 -9.31 -8.89
CA GLU A 301 -6.00 -10.56 -9.42
C GLU A 301 -5.52 -11.74 -8.58
N VAL A 302 -6.45 -12.62 -8.22
CA VAL A 302 -6.10 -13.92 -7.64
C VAL A 302 -5.67 -14.89 -8.75
N ASN A 303 -4.46 -15.44 -8.62
CA ASN A 303 -3.98 -16.59 -9.39
C ASN A 303 -3.87 -17.82 -8.48
N PHE A 304 -4.04 -19.02 -9.04
CA PHE A 304 -4.08 -20.26 -8.25
C PHE A 304 -3.03 -21.27 -8.74
N THR A 305 -2.48 -22.05 -7.82
CA THR A 305 -1.61 -23.19 -8.15
C THR A 305 -2.08 -24.45 -7.41
N ARG A 306 -2.28 -25.53 -8.16
CA ARG A 306 -2.55 -26.88 -7.66
C ARG A 306 -1.27 -27.67 -7.42
N SER A 307 -1.25 -28.56 -6.43
CA SER A 307 -0.18 -29.54 -6.19
C SER A 307 -0.71 -30.85 -5.61
N HIS A 308 -0.01 -31.97 -5.83
CA HIS A 308 -0.36 -33.28 -5.23
C HIS A 308 0.07 -33.42 -3.76
N VAL A 309 1.06 -32.62 -3.35
CA VAL A 309 1.58 -32.59 -1.97
C VAL A 309 1.30 -31.19 -1.43
N ALA A 310 0.88 -31.11 -0.16
CA ALA A 310 0.78 -29.84 0.54
C ALA A 310 2.13 -29.09 0.41
N PRO A 311 2.12 -27.79 0.05
CA PRO A 311 3.35 -27.01 0.08
C PRO A 311 3.87 -27.03 1.51
N LYS A 312 5.01 -27.70 1.74
CA LYS A 312 5.68 -27.65 3.05
C LYS A 312 5.93 -26.19 3.37
N SER A 313 5.31 -25.68 4.44
CA SER A 313 5.67 -24.41 5.03
C SER A 313 7.18 -24.42 5.23
N ARG A 314 7.86 -23.40 4.68
CA ARG A 314 9.33 -23.33 4.69
C ARG A 314 9.85 -22.83 6.03
N GLU A 315 9.40 -23.47 7.11
CA GLU A 315 9.94 -23.31 8.45
C GLU A 315 10.92 -24.45 8.71
N VAL A 316 12.21 -24.13 8.66
CA VAL A 316 13.27 -24.97 9.21
C VAL A 316 14.24 -24.06 9.97
N PRO A 317 14.08 -23.93 11.30
CA PRO A 317 15.23 -23.70 12.15
C PRO A 317 16.13 -24.93 11.98
N LYS A 318 17.38 -24.75 11.54
CA LYS A 318 18.36 -25.84 11.63
C LYS A 318 18.56 -26.17 13.11
N PRO A 319 18.40 -27.43 13.56
CA PRO A 319 18.92 -27.81 14.85
C PRO A 319 20.44 -27.64 14.81
N ARG A 320 21.00 -26.90 15.77
CA ARG A 320 22.42 -26.95 16.06
C ARG A 320 22.64 -28.15 16.96
N ASP A 321 23.05 -29.28 16.37
CA ASP A 321 23.57 -30.39 17.16
C ASP A 321 24.80 -29.94 17.93
N VAL A 322 24.79 -30.26 19.23
CA VAL A 322 25.93 -30.07 20.12
C VAL A 322 26.87 -31.26 19.96
N THR A 323 28.16 -31.01 19.78
CA THR A 323 29.18 -32.03 20.03
C THR A 323 30.44 -31.41 20.64
N THR A 324 30.72 -31.80 21.87
CA THR A 324 31.93 -31.52 22.68
C THR A 324 33.04 -32.55 22.38
N PRO A 325 34.23 -32.50 23.01
CA PRO A 325 35.11 -31.36 23.28
C PRO A 325 36.61 -31.64 22.91
N SER A 326 37.50 -30.70 23.25
CA SER A 326 38.94 -30.89 23.55
C SER A 326 39.95 -31.15 22.42
N LYS A 327 40.88 -30.19 22.23
CA LYS A 327 42.31 -30.40 22.55
C LYS A 327 43.09 -29.10 22.76
N VAL A 328 44.13 -29.17 23.60
CA VAL A 328 45.02 -28.09 24.03
C VAL A 328 46.41 -28.28 23.41
N SER A 329 47.02 -27.18 22.92
CA SER A 329 48.46 -26.98 22.63
C SER A 329 48.66 -25.44 22.55
N GLU A 330 49.16 -24.76 23.58
CA GLU A 330 50.57 -24.41 23.84
C GLU A 330 51.32 -23.53 22.79
N THR A 331 51.39 -22.23 23.13
CA THR A 331 52.62 -21.41 23.35
C THR A 331 53.50 -20.91 22.17
N GLN A 332 54.07 -19.70 22.39
CA GLN A 332 55.13 -18.93 21.69
C GLN A 332 54.65 -17.89 20.63
N GLU A 333 55.21 -16.66 20.54
CA GLU A 333 56.10 -15.90 21.44
C GLU A 333 56.00 -14.37 21.14
N VAL A 334 56.54 -13.51 22.01
CA VAL A 334 56.56 -12.05 21.85
C VAL A 334 57.99 -11.57 21.53
N PRO A 335 58.16 -10.51 20.71
CA PRO A 335 59.12 -9.47 21.13
C PRO A 335 58.65 -8.02 20.92
N LYS A 336 59.14 -7.15 21.82
CA LYS A 336 59.02 -5.67 21.92
C LYS A 336 60.19 -5.21 22.83
N PRO A 337 60.54 -3.91 23.00
CA PRO A 337 60.60 -2.74 22.11
C PRO A 337 62.11 -2.34 21.88
N PRO A 338 62.49 -1.07 21.57
CA PRO A 338 62.62 0.02 22.58
C PRO A 338 62.00 1.37 22.09
N GLU A 339 61.75 2.47 22.82
CA GLU A 339 62.07 3.05 24.16
C GLU A 339 62.97 4.33 24.10
N GLY A 340 62.59 5.39 24.86
CA GLY A 340 63.23 6.73 24.95
C GLY A 340 62.87 7.71 23.80
N GLY A 341 62.71 9.05 23.93
CA GLY A 341 62.78 10.06 25.01
C GLY A 341 62.56 11.46 24.36
N GLU A 342 62.39 12.64 24.98
CA GLU A 342 62.28 13.14 26.37
C GLU A 342 61.42 14.46 26.38
N VAL A 343 61.52 15.35 27.40
CA VAL A 343 60.76 16.62 27.56
C VAL A 343 61.72 17.80 27.82
N PRO A 344 61.40 19.06 27.41
CA PRO A 344 61.44 20.16 28.39
C PRO A 344 60.41 21.31 28.21
N VAL A 345 59.65 21.56 29.28
CA VAL A 345 59.31 22.86 29.93
C VAL A 345 59.21 24.18 29.12
N GLY A 346 57.98 24.61 28.80
CA GLY A 346 57.23 25.72 29.47
C GLY A 346 57.67 27.21 29.42
N VAL A 347 56.79 28.09 28.88
CA VAL A 347 56.62 29.54 29.22
C VAL A 347 55.11 29.92 29.17
N LYS A 348 54.67 30.94 29.93
CA LYS A 348 53.25 31.37 30.11
C LYS A 348 52.81 32.54 29.20
N LEU A 349 51.53 32.48 28.74
CA LEU A 349 50.44 33.51 28.64
C LEU A 349 50.74 34.99 28.25
N PRO A 350 49.78 35.78 27.69
CA PRO A 350 48.31 35.59 27.74
C PRO A 350 47.49 35.82 26.44
N GLY A 351 46.34 35.13 26.37
CA GLY A 351 45.03 35.68 25.99
C GLY A 351 44.74 36.17 24.55
N VAL A 352 43.88 35.43 23.84
CA VAL A 352 42.62 35.86 23.16
C VAL A 352 41.84 34.57 22.83
N GLY A 353 40.51 34.61 22.79
CA GLY A 353 39.64 33.43 22.66
C GLY A 353 39.83 32.65 21.34
N SER A 354 39.83 31.31 21.44
CA SER A 354 40.01 30.38 20.33
C SER A 354 38.70 29.67 19.98
N THR A 355 38.11 29.99 18.84
CA THR A 355 37.14 29.13 18.15
C THR A 355 37.91 28.07 17.36
N THR A 356 37.58 26.80 17.48
CA THR A 356 38.40 25.71 16.89
C THR A 356 38.16 25.55 15.40
N LEU A 357 39.20 25.09 14.69
CA LEU A 357 39.21 24.93 13.23
C LEU A 357 38.15 23.91 12.73
N GLU A 358 37.69 23.02 13.61
CA GLU A 358 36.71 21.95 13.32
C GLU A 358 35.26 22.45 13.16
N GLU A 359 34.86 23.53 13.86
CA GLU A 359 33.53 24.13 13.70
C GLU A 359 33.38 24.84 12.33
N VAL A 360 34.50 25.31 11.78
CA VAL A 360 34.56 26.01 10.49
C VAL A 360 34.30 25.07 9.31
N THR A 361 34.69 23.80 9.41
CA THR A 361 34.40 22.78 8.38
C THR A 361 32.97 22.24 8.47
N LYS A 362 32.44 21.94 9.67
CA LYS A 362 31.03 21.51 9.82
C LYS A 362 30.05 22.58 9.31
N SER A 363 30.28 23.86 9.64
CA SER A 363 29.38 24.95 9.19
C SER A 363 29.38 25.15 7.67
N LYS A 364 30.54 25.04 7.00
CA LYS A 364 30.66 25.33 5.56
C LYS A 364 29.97 24.31 4.66
N ALA A 365 29.97 23.03 5.05
CA ALA A 365 29.26 21.98 4.30
C ALA A 365 27.73 22.17 4.35
N LEU A 366 27.20 22.66 5.47
CA LEU A 366 25.77 22.94 5.64
C LEU A 366 25.33 24.20 4.90
N THR A 367 26.15 25.27 4.88
CA THR A 367 25.82 26.51 4.14
C THR A 367 25.73 26.33 2.62
N PHE A 368 26.34 25.29 2.04
CA PHE A 368 26.20 24.98 0.61
C PHE A 368 24.74 24.72 0.20
N PHE A 369 23.91 24.23 1.13
CA PHE A 369 22.48 23.95 0.90
C PHE A 369 21.53 25.09 1.33
N ASP A 370 22.04 26.17 1.96
CA ASP A 370 21.23 27.29 2.46
C ASP A 370 21.32 28.53 1.52
N GLN A 371 20.83 28.37 0.28
CA GLN A 371 20.81 29.45 -0.70
C GLN A 371 19.71 30.48 -0.45
N ARG A 372 19.97 31.47 0.42
CA ARG A 372 19.17 32.70 0.49
C ARG A 372 19.52 33.68 -0.64
N ARG A 373 18.69 33.68 -1.69
CA ARG A 373 18.50 34.72 -2.73
C ARG A 373 19.76 35.43 -3.27
N SER A 374 20.21 35.01 -4.46
CA SER A 374 20.95 35.90 -5.37
C SER A 374 20.02 36.42 -6.47
N THR A 375 20.08 37.72 -6.78
CA THR A 375 19.25 38.38 -7.82
C THR A 375 20.04 38.57 -9.11
N VAL A 376 19.81 37.70 -10.10
CA VAL A 376 20.32 37.87 -11.47
C VAL A 376 19.19 37.59 -12.48
N VAL A 377 19.11 38.41 -13.53
CA VAL A 377 18.07 38.34 -14.57
C VAL A 377 18.65 37.78 -15.87
N PRO A 378 18.12 36.66 -16.42
CA PRO A 378 18.43 36.19 -17.78
C PRO A 378 17.21 36.23 -18.74
N PRO A 379 17.42 36.04 -20.06
CA PRO A 379 16.53 36.56 -21.10
C PRO A 379 15.46 35.60 -21.69
N ARG A 380 14.80 36.06 -22.75
CA ARG A 380 13.54 35.55 -23.34
C ARG A 380 13.55 34.09 -23.85
N LYS A 381 12.52 33.36 -23.43
CA LYS A 381 11.69 32.35 -24.16
C LYS A 381 12.36 31.46 -25.23
N VAL A 382 12.55 30.19 -24.86
CA VAL A 382 12.25 29.01 -25.71
C VAL A 382 11.53 27.98 -24.83
N ASN A 383 10.59 27.19 -25.39
CA ASN A 383 9.88 26.12 -24.66
C ASN A 383 10.87 25.16 -23.99
N ARG A 384 10.67 24.86 -22.69
CA ARG A 384 11.50 23.92 -21.94
C ARG A 384 10.66 23.02 -21.02
N LEU A 385 11.06 21.76 -20.94
CA LEU A 385 10.42 20.71 -20.13
C LEU A 385 10.54 20.98 -18.62
N LEU A 386 9.72 20.28 -17.83
CA LEU A 386 9.67 20.32 -16.36
C LEU A 386 10.96 19.77 -15.73
N ILE A 387 11.97 20.63 -15.62
CA ILE A 387 13.32 20.32 -15.16
C ILE A 387 13.73 21.34 -14.09
N THR A 388 14.37 20.86 -13.02
CA THR A 388 15.14 21.67 -12.06
C THR A 388 16.61 21.60 -12.46
N GLU A 389 17.26 22.74 -12.67
CA GLU A 389 18.70 22.81 -12.98
C GLU A 389 19.48 23.05 -11.68
N ILE A 390 20.46 22.18 -11.39
CA ILE A 390 21.44 22.35 -10.32
C ILE A 390 22.62 23.12 -10.92
N THR A 391 23.00 24.24 -10.33
CA THR A 391 24.11 25.10 -10.78
C THR A 391 25.22 25.20 -9.74
N ASP A 392 26.47 25.41 -10.19
CA ASP A 392 27.58 25.79 -9.33
C ASP A 392 27.54 27.28 -8.91
N GLU A 393 28.50 27.72 -8.10
CA GLU A 393 28.63 29.12 -7.65
C GLU A 393 28.89 30.11 -8.80
N ASP A 394 29.42 29.64 -9.94
CA ASP A 394 29.60 30.41 -11.18
C ASP A 394 28.33 30.43 -12.07
N GLY A 395 27.24 29.79 -11.64
CA GLY A 395 25.97 29.71 -12.37
C GLY A 395 25.96 28.73 -13.54
N ARG A 396 26.93 27.81 -13.63
CA ARG A 396 26.98 26.77 -14.67
C ARG A 396 26.11 25.60 -14.27
N VAL A 397 25.29 25.11 -15.20
CA VAL A 397 24.41 23.95 -14.97
C VAL A 397 25.26 22.68 -14.84
N LEU A 398 25.35 22.15 -13.62
CA LEU A 398 26.00 20.87 -13.30
C LEU A 398 25.10 19.69 -13.63
N GLN A 399 23.80 19.81 -13.35
CA GLN A 399 22.85 18.70 -13.51
C GLN A 399 21.42 19.17 -13.77
N VAL A 400 20.63 18.30 -14.38
CA VAL A 400 19.31 18.56 -14.98
C VAL A 400 18.38 17.47 -14.45
N VAL A 401 17.56 17.78 -13.44
CA VAL A 401 16.78 16.81 -12.66
C VAL A 401 15.27 16.94 -12.94
N PRO A 402 14.53 15.84 -13.25
CA PRO A 402 13.08 15.89 -13.43
C PRO A 402 12.35 16.25 -12.14
N LYS A 403 11.29 17.07 -12.24
CA LYS A 403 10.49 17.53 -11.08
C LYS A 403 9.71 16.44 -10.31
N THR A 404 9.76 15.19 -10.76
CA THR A 404 9.02 14.05 -10.19
C THR A 404 9.87 13.13 -9.30
N GLU A 405 11.15 13.45 -9.06
CA GLU A 405 12.00 12.66 -8.16
C GLU A 405 11.78 13.07 -6.70
N ASP A 406 11.35 12.10 -5.87
CA ASP A 406 11.31 12.24 -4.41
C ASP A 406 12.75 12.34 -3.88
N ILE A 407 13.09 13.54 -3.40
CA ILE A 407 14.43 13.87 -2.89
C ILE A 407 14.76 13.02 -1.65
N ILE A 408 13.79 12.77 -0.76
CA ILE A 408 14.02 11.96 0.45
C ILE A 408 14.25 10.50 0.06
N SER A 409 13.45 9.97 -0.86
CA SER A 409 13.70 8.63 -1.41
C SER A 409 15.09 8.51 -2.06
N SER A 410 15.54 9.55 -2.76
CA SER A 410 16.87 9.59 -3.38
C SER A 410 18.01 9.67 -2.35
N ILE A 411 17.86 10.47 -1.28
CA ILE A 411 18.80 10.54 -0.14
C ILE A 411 18.91 9.15 0.53
N VAL A 412 17.78 8.58 0.93
CA VAL A 412 17.74 7.31 1.68
C VAL A 412 18.30 6.17 0.82
N GLN A 413 17.97 6.12 -0.48
CA GLN A 413 18.54 5.11 -1.38
C GLN A 413 20.05 5.29 -1.57
N GLY A 414 20.54 6.52 -1.77
CA GLY A 414 21.97 6.81 -1.93
C GLY A 414 22.79 6.39 -0.72
N ILE A 415 22.35 6.77 0.48
CA ILE A 415 22.96 6.36 1.75
C ILE A 415 22.92 4.83 1.90
N SER A 416 21.80 4.18 1.58
CA SER A 416 21.67 2.72 1.68
C SER A 416 22.68 1.99 0.78
N TYR A 417 22.81 2.42 -0.49
CA TYR A 417 23.81 1.85 -1.40
C TYR A 417 25.25 2.06 -0.94
N ALA A 418 25.57 3.22 -0.35
CA ALA A 418 26.91 3.46 0.19
C ALA A 418 27.22 2.51 1.37
N LEU A 419 26.27 2.32 2.28
CA LEU A 419 26.41 1.42 3.43
C LEU A 419 26.51 -0.06 3.01
N GLU A 420 25.67 -0.52 2.07
CA GLU A 420 25.72 -1.89 1.52
C GLU A 420 27.09 -2.21 0.92
N ASN A 421 27.72 -1.24 0.24
CA ASN A 421 29.05 -1.41 -0.36
C ASN A 421 30.20 -1.29 0.66
N HIS A 422 30.00 -0.59 1.79
CA HIS A 422 31.06 -0.33 2.78
C HIS A 422 31.16 -1.41 3.88
N ILE A 423 30.19 -2.33 4.01
CA ILE A 423 30.20 -3.39 5.02
C ILE A 423 30.66 -4.72 4.39
N PRO A 424 31.89 -5.22 4.66
CA PRO A 424 32.37 -6.45 4.06
C PRO A 424 31.55 -7.67 4.52
N GLY A 425 30.95 -8.38 3.57
CA GLY A 425 30.22 -9.62 3.81
C GLY A 425 28.73 -9.62 3.45
N GLN A 426 28.12 -8.46 3.15
CA GLN A 426 26.73 -8.38 2.67
C GLN A 426 26.61 -8.39 1.14
N THR A 427 27.22 -9.38 0.46
CA THR A 427 26.94 -9.63 -0.97
C THR A 427 25.60 -10.36 -1.14
N GLY A 428 24.51 -9.74 -0.67
CA GLY A 428 23.16 -10.10 -1.07
C GLY A 428 22.95 -9.77 -2.55
N LYS A 429 22.12 -10.55 -3.25
CA LYS A 429 21.74 -10.23 -4.63
C LYS A 429 20.83 -9.00 -4.62
N SER A 430 21.40 -7.81 -4.75
CA SER A 430 20.60 -6.61 -5.02
C SER A 430 19.89 -6.78 -6.36
N GLU A 431 18.56 -6.69 -6.35
CA GLU A 431 17.81 -6.51 -7.57
C GLU A 431 18.24 -5.18 -8.20
N LYS A 432 18.41 -5.15 -9.53
CA LYS A 432 18.77 -3.94 -10.28
C LYS A 432 17.62 -2.92 -10.23
N ARG A 433 17.47 -2.23 -9.10
CA ARG A 433 16.63 -1.05 -8.96
C ARG A 433 17.25 0.07 -9.81
N ILE A 434 16.38 0.88 -10.41
CA ILE A 434 16.80 2.00 -11.25
C ILE A 434 17.34 3.09 -10.32
N GLN A 435 18.66 3.32 -10.33
CA GLN A 435 19.25 4.47 -9.66
C GLN A 435 18.94 5.73 -10.46
N THR A 436 18.40 6.76 -9.80
CA THR A 436 18.23 8.08 -10.41
C THR A 436 19.55 8.86 -10.38
N PRO A 437 19.70 9.92 -11.20
CA PRO A 437 20.88 10.79 -11.13
C PRO A 437 21.08 11.40 -9.74
N LEU A 438 19.98 11.66 -9.00
CA LEU A 438 20.02 12.19 -7.65
C LEU A 438 20.44 11.13 -6.60
N THR A 439 19.98 9.88 -6.74
CA THR A 439 20.43 8.76 -5.89
C THR A 439 21.95 8.56 -5.99
N HIS A 440 22.54 8.70 -7.19
CA HIS A 440 23.99 8.63 -7.36
C HIS A 440 24.76 9.75 -6.65
N VAL A 441 24.20 10.97 -6.61
CA VAL A 441 24.82 12.11 -5.88
C VAL A 441 24.86 11.79 -4.38
N PHE A 442 23.76 11.33 -3.79
CA PHE A 442 23.72 10.98 -2.38
C PHE A 442 24.51 9.71 -2.03
N GLU A 443 24.63 8.75 -2.95
CA GLU A 443 25.57 7.62 -2.82
C GLU A 443 27.03 8.11 -2.78
N GLY A 444 27.41 9.07 -3.63
CA GLY A 444 28.74 9.68 -3.64
C GLY A 444 29.05 10.45 -2.36
N ILE A 445 28.10 11.28 -1.89
CA ILE A 445 28.22 12.00 -0.60
C ILE A 445 28.40 11.00 0.55
N ALA A 446 27.55 9.97 0.62
CA ALA A 446 27.62 8.99 1.68
C ALA A 446 28.92 8.17 1.67
N LYS A 447 29.44 7.79 0.49
CA LYS A 447 30.77 7.18 0.34
C LYS A 447 31.87 8.09 0.85
N GLY A 448 31.89 9.36 0.44
CA GLY A 448 32.90 10.33 0.89
C GLY A 448 32.91 10.54 2.41
N VAL A 449 31.74 10.51 3.06
CA VAL A 449 31.62 10.56 4.52
C VAL A 449 32.14 9.27 5.17
N LEU A 450 31.77 8.10 4.63
CA LEU A 450 32.20 6.81 5.18
C LEU A 450 33.71 6.58 5.03
N GLU A 451 34.30 7.02 3.91
CA GLU A 451 35.73 6.91 3.59
C GLU A 451 36.60 7.95 4.33
N ALA A 452 36.02 8.99 4.94
CA ALA A 452 36.77 10.02 5.65
C ALA A 452 37.52 9.48 6.90
N GLU A 453 38.83 9.27 6.80
CA GLU A 453 39.65 8.67 7.88
C GLU A 453 39.68 9.50 9.18
N HIS A 454 39.46 10.82 9.08
CA HIS A 454 39.52 11.75 10.21
C HIS A 454 38.21 11.86 11.02
N LEU A 455 37.13 11.21 10.58
CA LEU A 455 35.84 11.21 11.29
C LEU A 455 35.65 9.87 12.03
N SER A 456 35.17 9.92 13.27
CA SER A 456 34.79 8.69 13.97
C SER A 456 33.56 8.06 13.32
N MET A 457 33.33 6.76 13.55
CA MET A 457 32.09 6.12 13.07
C MET A 457 30.83 6.77 13.65
N THR A 458 30.91 7.37 14.84
CA THR A 458 29.83 8.14 15.45
C THR A 458 29.56 9.42 14.66
N ASP A 459 30.60 10.22 14.35
CA ASP A 459 30.47 11.45 13.54
C ASP A 459 29.90 11.16 12.15
N LYS A 460 30.32 10.04 11.53
CA LYS A 460 29.83 9.59 10.21
C LYS A 460 28.33 9.26 10.24
N VAL A 461 27.90 8.53 11.27
CA VAL A 461 26.47 8.20 11.45
C VAL A 461 25.66 9.46 11.80
N GLU A 462 26.19 10.34 12.65
CA GLU A 462 25.56 11.60 13.02
C GLU A 462 25.36 12.50 11.80
N PHE A 463 26.40 12.71 10.99
CA PHE A 463 26.33 13.52 9.76
C PHE A 463 25.29 12.98 8.76
N LEU A 464 25.28 11.67 8.48
CA LEU A 464 24.31 11.07 7.56
C LEU A 464 22.89 11.12 8.12
N THR A 465 22.73 11.04 9.44
CA THR A 465 21.44 11.19 10.12
C THR A 465 20.96 12.65 10.08
N GLU A 466 21.86 13.61 10.29
CA GLU A 466 21.57 15.05 10.19
C GLU A 466 21.20 15.46 8.76
N LEU A 467 21.86 14.91 7.74
CA LEU A 467 21.52 15.12 6.33
C LEU A 467 20.07 14.70 6.02
N VAL A 468 19.63 13.54 6.52
CA VAL A 468 18.23 13.09 6.37
C VAL A 468 17.29 13.99 7.19
N ASN A 469 17.62 14.24 8.46
CA ASN A 469 16.78 15.01 9.37
C ASN A 469 16.62 16.48 8.93
N SER A 470 17.64 17.10 8.34
CA SER A 470 17.59 18.46 7.81
C SER A 470 16.52 18.58 6.71
N TYR A 471 16.48 17.63 5.77
CA TYR A 471 15.44 17.58 4.73
C TYR A 471 14.05 17.25 5.28
N VAL A 472 13.93 16.30 6.22
CA VAL A 472 12.64 15.95 6.84
C VAL A 472 12.09 17.12 7.67
N ASN A 473 12.90 17.74 8.51
CA ASN A 473 12.51 18.88 9.35
C ASN A 473 12.18 20.12 8.51
N ARG A 474 12.84 20.29 7.36
CA ARG A 474 12.51 21.35 6.41
C ARG A 474 11.10 21.19 5.85
N LEU A 475 10.69 19.97 5.45
CA LEU A 475 9.30 19.72 5.02
C LEU A 475 8.31 20.04 6.15
N VAL A 476 8.58 19.59 7.38
CA VAL A 476 7.71 19.87 8.54
C VAL A 476 7.65 21.37 8.87
N HIS A 477 8.72 22.13 8.65
CA HIS A 477 8.71 23.59 8.79
C HIS A 477 7.95 24.29 7.65
N GLU A 478 8.14 23.87 6.41
CA GLU A 478 7.39 24.37 5.25
C GLU A 478 5.88 24.06 5.41
N GLU A 479 5.50 22.92 6.00
CA GLU A 479 4.10 22.62 6.37
C GLU A 479 3.57 23.53 7.49
N ARG A 480 4.37 23.79 8.53
CA ARG A 480 3.96 24.62 9.68
C ARG A 480 3.85 26.11 9.36
N GLU A 481 4.75 26.66 8.55
CA GLU A 481 4.67 28.07 8.13
C GLU A 481 3.50 28.33 7.17
N ASN A 482 3.03 27.30 6.47
CA ASN A 482 1.83 27.34 5.62
C ASN A 482 0.52 27.03 6.37
N ALA A 483 0.56 26.71 7.68
CA ALA A 483 -0.64 26.47 8.48
C ALA A 483 -1.34 27.79 8.85
N PRO A 484 -2.65 27.96 8.56
CA PRO A 484 -3.34 29.22 8.83
C PRO A 484 -3.47 29.50 10.34
N SER A 485 -2.99 30.66 10.76
CA SER A 485 -3.03 31.11 12.17
C SER A 485 -4.48 31.21 12.67
N ARG A 486 -4.88 30.27 13.54
CA ARG A 486 -6.22 30.25 14.16
C ARG A 486 -6.35 31.40 15.16
N MET A 487 -7.00 32.48 14.73
CA MET A 487 -7.40 33.57 15.61
C MET A 487 -8.52 33.09 16.55
N SER A 488 -8.25 33.07 17.85
CA SER A 488 -9.23 32.68 18.87
C SER A 488 -10.27 33.79 19.08
N MET A 489 -11.51 33.60 18.62
CA MET A 489 -12.63 34.41 19.12
C MET A 489 -13.06 33.88 20.49
N ILE A 490 -12.95 34.75 21.48
CA ILE A 490 -13.64 34.62 22.76
C ILE A 490 -15.10 35.05 22.54
N ILE A 491 -16.03 34.27 23.09
CA ILE A 491 -17.44 34.66 23.33
C ILE A 491 -17.65 34.56 24.84
#